data_AF-A0A7G8H935-F1
#
_entry.id   AF-A0A7G8H935-F1
#
_cell.length_a   1.000
_cell.length_b   1.000
_cell.length_c   1.000
_cell.angle_alpha   90.00
_cell.angle_beta   90.00
_cell.angle_gamma   90.00
#
_symmetry.space_group_name_H-M   'P 1'
#
loop_
_entity.id
_entity.type
_entity.pdbx_description
1 polymer ?
#
loop_
_entity_poly.entity_id
_entity_poly.type
_entity_poly.pdbx_seq_one_letter_code
_entity_poly.pdbx_strand_id
1 'polypeptide(L)'
;MAFDYSSSKVKAANEFKPYSKYIDVYGLKILGLGNIGGQPAVEDEFLQKTAQTFKLLLNPAARGINKKHQTKALKALANESVIQRVGVEAYDAYMPRLDNDNYNGWDNVNDSTNATDFIWHLRDASGTYSPSGEAQITENIEHALHTLTQFALPETFPSKFNISSTNGKDSGISGDLYAALQEAISNGVYNITDYQWADDGSEDYGQLLLREYLYCLIYAEWGFTQLYTEDKSLSPEWSDDHLSPKAIAQDNPLGHKLFKDQISKVISKPSRTELEEIFQDGDTGLSGYQPSQGTTTKPNPDNNFPKVDSGDSHEVYAGAKRKKLKSGANSTDFIFDHAEALTKRNADHIIGFSSNKEDRILLDSETYPVLPRKGKASFESVRSKKGVKQLTMENIDLIYFEKKGQLFLNANGAERGFGNKQEGGLLAVLKGGPSLTAANIEII
;
A
#
# COMPACT_ATOMS: atom_id res chain seq x y z
N MET A 1 17.44 17.81 12.38
CA MET A 1 16.86 18.42 11.17
C MET A 1 15.78 17.50 10.61
N ALA A 2 14.60 18.05 10.33
CA ALA A 2 13.53 17.36 9.62
C ALA A 2 14.05 16.96 8.23
N PHE A 3 13.71 15.76 7.76
CA PHE A 3 14.00 15.37 6.38
C PHE A 3 13.00 16.07 5.47
N ASP A 4 13.48 16.60 4.35
CA ASP A 4 12.63 17.30 3.40
C ASP A 4 12.00 16.29 2.44
N TYR A 5 10.66 16.26 2.41
CA TYR A 5 9.88 15.46 1.46
C TYR A 5 9.92 16.16 0.10
N SER A 6 11.11 16.23 -0.48
CA SER A 6 11.40 16.87 -1.75
C SER A 6 11.34 15.85 -2.90
N SER A 7 10.84 16.30 -4.04
CA SER A 7 10.77 15.54 -5.27
C SER A 7 10.96 16.49 -6.45
N SER A 8 11.62 16.02 -7.52
CA SER A 8 12.02 16.88 -8.64
C SER A 8 11.21 16.64 -9.91
N LYS A 9 11.31 17.55 -10.89
CA LYS A 9 10.85 17.26 -12.26
C LYS A 9 11.77 16.23 -12.90
N VAL A 10 11.33 15.61 -13.99
CA VAL A 10 12.20 14.80 -14.85
C VAL A 10 13.41 15.64 -15.28
N LYS A 11 14.60 15.09 -15.10
CA LYS A 11 15.89 15.70 -15.46
C LYS A 11 16.68 14.76 -16.36
N ALA A 12 17.55 15.31 -17.20
CA ALA A 12 18.50 14.52 -17.98
C ALA A 12 19.54 13.86 -17.06
N ALA A 13 19.90 12.61 -17.34
CA ALA A 13 20.83 11.80 -16.53
C ALA A 13 22.19 11.63 -17.21
N ASN A 14 22.83 12.74 -17.62
CA ASN A 14 24.05 12.69 -18.44
C ASN A 14 25.22 11.98 -17.73
N GLU A 15 25.21 12.00 -16.40
CA GLU A 15 26.19 11.37 -15.51
C GLU A 15 25.88 9.91 -15.17
N PHE A 16 24.68 9.40 -15.50
CA PHE A 16 24.23 8.04 -15.18
C PHE A 16 23.98 7.21 -16.44
N LYS A 17 24.89 7.19 -17.42
CA LYS A 17 24.70 6.28 -18.58
C LYS A 17 24.61 4.81 -18.10
N PRO A 18 23.78 3.95 -18.74
CA PRO A 18 22.97 4.18 -19.93
C PRO A 18 21.58 4.79 -19.67
N TYR A 19 21.29 5.22 -18.44
CA TYR A 19 20.07 5.96 -18.11
C TYR A 19 20.10 7.34 -18.78
N SER A 20 18.95 7.75 -19.32
CA SER A 20 18.82 9.00 -20.07
C SER A 20 18.21 10.12 -19.24
N LYS A 21 17.46 9.74 -18.20
CA LYS A 21 16.66 10.65 -17.39
C LYS A 21 16.48 10.14 -15.96
N TYR A 22 16.15 11.04 -15.05
CA TYR A 22 15.87 10.70 -13.67
C TYR A 22 14.85 11.62 -12.98
N ILE A 23 14.27 11.14 -11.90
CA ILE A 23 13.48 11.90 -10.92
C ILE A 23 14.06 11.63 -9.53
N ASP A 24 14.20 12.66 -8.69
CA ASP A 24 14.48 12.46 -7.26
C ASP A 24 13.16 12.40 -6.50
N VAL A 25 13.03 11.46 -5.57
CA VAL A 25 11.86 11.30 -4.71
C VAL A 25 12.32 10.95 -3.29
N TYR A 26 12.11 11.83 -2.33
CA TYR A 26 12.21 11.55 -0.89
C TYR A 26 13.50 10.82 -0.47
N GLY A 27 14.65 11.18 -1.06
CA GLY A 27 15.95 10.60 -0.72
C GLY A 27 16.42 9.47 -1.62
N LEU A 28 15.59 8.97 -2.54
CA LEU A 28 16.02 8.05 -3.60
C LEU A 28 15.96 8.71 -4.98
N LYS A 29 16.62 8.10 -5.96
CA LYS A 29 16.61 8.53 -7.36
C LYS A 29 16.05 7.44 -8.26
N ILE A 30 15.11 7.79 -9.12
CA ILE A 30 14.49 6.88 -10.08
C ILE A 30 15.13 7.15 -11.44
N LEU A 31 15.84 6.16 -12.00
CA LEU A 31 16.60 6.27 -13.24
C LEU A 31 15.88 5.55 -14.39
N GLY A 32 15.57 6.26 -15.47
CA GLY A 32 14.94 5.69 -16.67
C GLY A 32 15.97 5.39 -17.76
N LEU A 33 15.99 4.14 -18.25
CA LEU A 33 16.84 3.73 -19.37
C LEU A 33 16.59 4.57 -20.63
N GLY A 34 17.65 4.81 -21.39
CA GLY A 34 17.57 5.40 -22.72
C GLY A 34 17.09 4.41 -23.79
N ASN A 35 17.10 4.85 -25.05
CA ASN A 35 16.84 3.98 -26.19
C ASN A 35 18.08 3.10 -26.43
N ILE A 36 18.05 1.88 -25.88
CA ILE A 36 19.18 0.95 -25.85
C ILE A 36 18.68 -0.50 -25.99
N GLY A 37 19.53 -1.40 -26.45
CA GLY A 37 19.22 -2.84 -26.48
C GLY A 37 17.99 -3.23 -27.30
N GLY A 38 17.62 -2.44 -28.30
CA GLY A 38 16.38 -2.67 -29.07
C GLY A 38 15.11 -2.18 -28.39
N GLN A 39 15.22 -1.60 -27.19
CA GLN A 39 14.12 -1.07 -26.41
C GLN A 39 14.06 0.46 -26.50
N PRO A 40 12.84 1.06 -26.55
CA PRO A 40 12.70 2.51 -26.53
C PRO A 40 13.14 3.07 -25.18
N ALA A 41 13.39 4.38 -25.16
CA ALA A 41 13.63 5.07 -23.89
C ALA A 41 12.37 5.05 -23.03
N VAL A 42 12.56 4.92 -21.71
CA VAL A 42 11.46 5.05 -20.75
C VAL A 42 10.76 6.40 -20.92
N GLU A 43 9.44 6.39 -21.01
CA GLU A 43 8.65 7.61 -21.17
C GLU A 43 8.62 8.44 -19.88
N ASP A 44 8.54 9.77 -20.03
CA ASP A 44 8.49 10.68 -18.87
C ASP A 44 7.26 10.39 -17.99
N GLU A 45 6.13 10.05 -18.61
CA GLU A 45 4.89 9.72 -17.92
C GLU A 45 5.05 8.47 -17.06
N PHE A 46 5.60 7.38 -17.60
CA PHE A 46 5.81 6.15 -16.81
C PHE A 46 6.83 6.34 -15.68
N LEU A 47 7.89 7.11 -15.92
CA LEU A 47 8.83 7.49 -14.87
C LEU A 47 8.15 8.29 -13.76
N GLN A 48 7.21 9.16 -14.10
CA GLN A 48 6.38 9.92 -13.16
C GLN A 48 5.36 9.03 -12.43
N LYS A 49 4.78 8.01 -13.08
CA LYS A 49 3.93 7.01 -12.41
C LYS A 49 4.71 6.29 -11.32
N THR A 50 5.92 5.83 -11.65
CA THR A 50 6.82 5.19 -10.68
C THR A 50 7.18 6.16 -9.54
N ALA A 51 7.51 7.42 -9.86
CA ALA A 51 7.77 8.44 -8.84
C ALA A 51 6.56 8.70 -7.93
N GLN A 52 5.36 8.71 -8.48
CA GLN A 52 4.14 8.85 -7.70
C GLN A 52 3.90 7.62 -6.81
N THR A 53 4.17 6.40 -7.27
CA THR A 53 4.11 5.18 -6.45
C THR A 53 4.99 5.30 -5.20
N PHE A 54 6.24 5.73 -5.35
CA PHE A 54 7.11 5.96 -4.18
C PHE A 54 6.57 7.04 -3.25
N LYS A 55 5.94 8.10 -3.77
CA LYS A 55 5.29 9.12 -2.92
C LYS A 55 4.10 8.55 -2.15
N LEU A 56 3.32 7.65 -2.76
CA LEU A 56 2.19 6.98 -2.10
C LEU A 56 2.66 6.00 -1.03
N LEU A 57 3.75 5.25 -1.29
CA LEU A 57 4.36 4.31 -0.33
C LEU A 57 5.09 5.02 0.82
N LEU A 58 5.50 6.27 0.63
CA LEU A 58 6.20 7.08 1.62
C LEU A 58 5.41 8.33 2.02
N ASN A 59 4.08 8.23 2.06
CA ASN A 59 3.20 9.35 2.35
C ASN A 59 3.25 9.69 3.86
N PRO A 60 3.77 10.86 4.26
CA PRO A 60 3.87 11.24 5.68
C PRO A 60 2.55 11.62 6.33
N ALA A 61 1.51 11.81 5.52
CA ALA A 61 0.15 12.05 5.97
C ALA A 61 -0.70 10.78 6.00
N ALA A 62 -0.17 9.64 5.51
CA ALA A 62 -0.90 8.39 5.57
C ALA A 62 -1.10 7.93 7.03
N ARG A 63 -2.25 7.32 7.25
CA ARG A 63 -2.69 6.82 8.54
C ARG A 63 -1.69 5.81 9.11
N GLY A 64 -1.43 5.88 10.41
CA GLY A 64 -0.55 4.95 11.12
C GLY A 64 0.96 5.19 10.93
N ILE A 65 1.36 6.10 10.03
CA ILE A 65 2.77 6.42 9.78
C ILE A 65 3.39 7.15 10.97
N ASN A 66 4.55 6.64 11.40
CA ASN A 66 5.38 7.33 12.37
C ASN A 66 6.37 8.23 11.64
N LYS A 67 6.11 9.54 11.64
CA LYS A 67 6.96 10.53 10.95
C LYS A 67 8.44 10.45 11.32
N LYS A 68 8.78 10.08 12.57
CA LYS A 68 10.19 9.93 12.99
C LYS A 68 10.84 8.70 12.36
N HIS A 69 10.13 7.57 12.30
CA HIS A 69 10.63 6.36 11.65
C HIS A 69 10.73 6.56 10.13
N GLN A 70 9.70 7.11 9.50
CA GLN A 70 9.73 7.39 8.06
C GLN A 70 10.86 8.38 7.72
N THR A 71 11.04 9.47 8.49
CA THR A 71 12.19 10.38 8.35
C THR A 71 13.55 9.66 8.45
N LYS A 72 13.66 8.62 9.29
CA LYS A 72 14.90 7.82 9.40
C LYS A 72 15.09 6.95 8.15
N ALA A 73 14.02 6.34 7.66
CA ALA A 73 14.01 5.56 6.43
C ALA A 73 14.44 6.40 5.22
N LEU A 74 13.90 7.62 5.06
CA LEU A 74 14.29 8.49 3.95
C LEU A 74 15.76 8.94 4.01
N LYS A 75 16.29 9.15 5.22
CA LYS A 75 17.72 9.42 5.42
C LYS A 75 18.59 8.22 5.06
N ALA A 76 18.13 7.01 5.36
CA ALA A 76 18.82 5.79 4.96
C ALA A 76 18.93 5.72 3.44
N LEU A 77 17.81 5.86 2.73
CA LEU A 77 17.78 5.87 1.26
C LEU A 77 18.77 6.90 0.67
N ALA A 78 18.81 8.11 1.25
CA ALA A 78 19.71 9.16 0.79
C ALA A 78 21.20 8.87 1.11
N ASN A 79 21.50 8.36 2.30
CA ASN A 79 22.87 8.07 2.73
C ASN A 79 23.46 6.89 1.96
N GLU A 80 22.64 5.89 1.66
CA GLU A 80 23.01 4.70 0.89
C GLU A 80 22.99 4.95 -0.63
N SER A 81 22.74 6.19 -1.09
CA SER A 81 22.69 6.52 -2.52
C SER A 81 21.78 5.59 -3.32
N VAL A 82 20.60 5.30 -2.78
CA VAL A 82 19.67 4.31 -3.36
C VAL A 82 19.07 4.81 -4.66
N ILE A 83 19.06 3.94 -5.65
CA ILE A 83 18.36 4.15 -6.92
C ILE A 83 17.27 3.10 -7.15
N GLN A 84 16.21 3.49 -7.85
CA GLN A 84 15.29 2.58 -8.51
C GLN A 84 15.57 2.63 -10.01
N ARG A 85 15.86 1.48 -10.61
CA ARG A 85 16.05 1.38 -12.07
C ARG A 85 14.70 1.18 -12.73
N VAL A 86 14.49 1.84 -13.86
CA VAL A 86 13.28 1.73 -14.67
C VAL A 86 13.66 1.47 -16.12
N GLY A 87 13.02 0.48 -16.72
CA GLY A 87 13.22 0.09 -18.12
C GLY A 87 11.90 -0.21 -18.83
N VAL A 88 11.99 -0.69 -20.06
CA VAL A 88 10.85 -1.08 -20.88
C VAL A 88 11.02 -2.54 -21.25
N GLU A 89 10.02 -3.36 -20.92
CA GLU A 89 10.06 -4.82 -21.06
C GLU A 89 11.14 -5.50 -20.18
N ALA A 90 11.01 -6.80 -19.92
CA ALA A 90 11.89 -7.50 -19.00
C ALA A 90 13.37 -7.51 -19.46
N TYR A 91 14.26 -7.84 -18.52
CA TYR A 91 15.71 -7.79 -18.72
C TYR A 91 16.22 -8.55 -19.97
N ASP A 92 15.61 -9.68 -20.30
CA ASP A 92 15.96 -10.54 -21.44
C ASP A 92 15.51 -9.98 -22.81
N ALA A 93 14.68 -8.94 -22.82
CA ALA A 93 14.25 -8.24 -24.03
C ALA A 93 15.33 -7.29 -24.59
N TYR A 94 16.45 -7.10 -23.89
CA TYR A 94 17.54 -6.21 -24.31
C TYR A 94 18.63 -6.95 -25.10
N MET A 95 18.89 -6.51 -26.34
CA MET A 95 19.95 -7.02 -27.22
C MET A 95 20.87 -5.90 -27.74
N PRO A 96 22.17 -5.87 -27.38
CA PRO A 96 22.84 -6.81 -26.47
C PRO A 96 22.34 -6.69 -25.01
N ARG A 97 22.61 -7.71 -24.18
CA ARG A 97 22.14 -7.78 -22.78
C ARG A 97 22.71 -6.63 -21.94
N LEU A 98 21.97 -6.20 -20.91
CA LEU A 98 22.34 -5.09 -20.04
C LEU A 98 23.54 -5.42 -19.11
N ASP A 99 24.76 -5.30 -19.63
CA ASP A 99 25.99 -5.47 -18.87
C ASP A 99 27.05 -4.41 -19.21
N ASN A 100 28.18 -4.48 -18.49
CA ASN A 100 29.30 -3.55 -18.66
C ASN A 100 29.91 -3.56 -20.06
N ASP A 101 30.08 -4.75 -20.63
CA ASP A 101 30.74 -4.93 -21.93
C ASP A 101 29.92 -4.28 -23.05
N ASN A 102 28.61 -4.17 -22.85
CA ASN A 102 27.67 -3.68 -23.84
C ASN A 102 27.26 -2.21 -23.65
N TYR A 103 27.25 -1.71 -22.40
CA TYR A 103 26.72 -0.37 -22.10
C TYR A 103 27.66 0.46 -21.23
N ASN A 104 28.26 1.48 -21.85
CA ASN A 104 29.12 2.44 -21.15
C ASN A 104 28.39 3.10 -19.97
N GLY A 105 29.01 3.05 -18.79
CA GLY A 105 28.53 3.63 -17.55
C GLY A 105 27.73 2.68 -16.67
N TRP A 106 27.38 1.48 -17.15
CA TRP A 106 26.65 0.47 -16.39
C TRP A 106 27.33 0.16 -15.05
N ASP A 107 28.62 -0.19 -15.07
CA ASP A 107 29.38 -0.46 -13.84
C ASP A 107 29.50 0.79 -12.97
N ASN A 108 29.80 1.96 -13.55
CA ASN A 108 29.91 3.19 -12.76
C ASN A 108 28.65 3.46 -11.93
N VAL A 109 27.46 3.24 -12.49
CA VAL A 109 26.21 3.42 -11.75
C VAL A 109 26.05 2.32 -10.70
N ASN A 110 26.23 1.05 -11.06
CA ASN A 110 26.08 -0.06 -10.11
C ASN A 110 27.12 -0.06 -8.98
N ASP A 111 28.33 0.47 -9.22
CA ASP A 111 29.41 0.55 -8.24
C ASP A 111 29.28 1.77 -7.31
N SER A 112 28.55 2.81 -7.74
CA SER A 112 28.41 4.06 -6.99
C SER A 112 27.04 4.28 -6.35
N THR A 113 26.11 3.34 -6.57
CA THR A 113 24.73 3.41 -6.06
C THR A 113 24.26 2.05 -5.59
N ASN A 114 23.23 2.04 -4.73
CA ASN A 114 22.60 0.81 -4.28
C ASN A 114 21.26 0.61 -5.00
N ALA A 115 21.04 -0.59 -5.56
CA ALA A 115 19.82 -0.97 -6.27
C ALA A 115 19.51 -2.45 -6.04
N THR A 116 18.23 -2.82 -6.03
CA THR A 116 17.79 -4.23 -6.02
C THR A 116 17.42 -4.69 -7.43
N ASP A 117 16.32 -4.16 -7.95
CA ASP A 117 15.66 -4.67 -9.15
C ASP A 117 15.46 -3.55 -10.19
N PHE A 118 14.77 -3.90 -11.27
CA PHE A 118 14.15 -2.96 -12.18
C PHE A 118 12.65 -2.87 -11.90
N ILE A 119 12.06 -1.74 -12.27
CA ILE A 119 10.62 -1.64 -12.55
C ILE A 119 10.49 -1.54 -14.06
N TRP A 120 9.74 -2.44 -14.66
CA TRP A 120 9.54 -2.52 -16.10
C TRP A 120 8.22 -1.86 -16.51
N HIS A 121 8.30 -1.07 -17.57
CA HIS A 121 7.12 -0.64 -18.32
C HIS A 121 6.69 -1.80 -19.21
N LEU A 122 5.60 -2.46 -18.81
CA LEU A 122 5.14 -3.70 -19.43
C LEU A 122 4.55 -3.44 -20.81
N ARG A 123 4.80 -4.37 -21.74
CA ARG A 123 4.25 -4.35 -23.10
C ARG A 123 3.81 -5.75 -23.50
N ASP A 124 2.89 -5.80 -24.45
CA ASP A 124 2.52 -7.07 -25.07
C ASP A 124 3.58 -7.53 -26.09
N ALA A 125 3.41 -8.74 -26.61
CA ALA A 125 4.29 -9.33 -27.62
C ALA A 125 4.34 -8.55 -28.95
N SER A 126 3.42 -7.61 -29.18
CA SER A 126 3.44 -6.71 -30.34
C SER A 126 4.26 -5.43 -30.10
N GLY A 127 4.77 -5.25 -28.88
CA GLY A 127 5.46 -4.03 -28.45
C GLY A 127 4.49 -2.89 -28.11
N THR A 128 3.21 -3.18 -27.93
CA THR A 128 2.19 -2.19 -27.53
C THR A 128 2.09 -2.14 -26.01
N TYR A 129 1.95 -0.93 -25.45
CA TYR A 129 1.64 -0.74 -24.04
C TYR A 129 0.20 -1.15 -23.75
N SER A 130 -0.03 -2.46 -23.63
CA SER A 130 -1.32 -3.03 -23.26
C SER A 130 -1.23 -4.04 -22.12
N PRO A 131 -0.47 -3.77 -21.03
CA PRO A 131 -0.66 -4.56 -19.82
C PRO A 131 -2.06 -4.28 -19.25
N SER A 132 -2.58 -5.22 -18.46
CA SER A 132 -3.66 -4.85 -17.54
C SER A 132 -3.11 -3.83 -16.54
N GLY A 133 -3.97 -2.91 -16.10
CA GLY A 133 -3.61 -1.96 -15.05
C GLY A 133 -3.13 -2.67 -13.79
N GLU A 134 -3.75 -3.81 -13.48
CA GLU A 134 -3.42 -4.69 -12.36
C GLU A 134 -2.00 -5.26 -12.46
N ALA A 135 -1.60 -5.79 -13.62
CA ALA A 135 -0.24 -6.30 -13.83
C ALA A 135 0.79 -5.19 -13.66
N GLN A 136 0.50 -3.99 -14.19
CA GLN A 136 1.41 -2.86 -14.06
C GLN A 136 1.48 -2.33 -12.61
N ILE A 137 0.39 -2.39 -11.83
CA ILE A 137 0.38 -2.09 -10.40
C ILE A 137 1.29 -3.06 -9.65
N THR A 138 1.17 -4.36 -9.92
CA THR A 138 1.98 -5.39 -9.26
C THR A 138 3.46 -5.19 -9.53
N GLU A 139 3.86 -5.09 -10.79
CA GLU A 139 5.23 -4.78 -11.21
C GLU A 139 5.79 -3.53 -10.50
N ASN A 140 4.99 -2.47 -10.38
CA ASN A 140 5.47 -1.22 -9.81
C ASN A 140 5.60 -1.28 -8.28
N ILE A 141 4.61 -1.86 -7.59
CA ILE A 141 4.60 -1.89 -6.12
C ILE A 141 5.54 -2.97 -5.60
N GLU A 142 5.58 -4.16 -6.18
CA GLU A 142 6.48 -5.26 -5.77
C GLU A 142 7.94 -4.78 -5.75
N HIS A 143 8.46 -4.32 -6.89
CA HIS A 143 9.85 -3.89 -6.99
C HIS A 143 10.12 -2.59 -6.21
N ALA A 144 9.13 -1.72 -6.02
CA ALA A 144 9.26 -0.58 -5.11
C ALA A 144 9.36 -1.05 -3.64
N LEU A 145 8.57 -2.05 -3.23
CA LEU A 145 8.67 -2.68 -1.92
C LEU A 145 10.04 -3.33 -1.75
N HIS A 146 10.53 -4.06 -2.73
CA HIS A 146 11.88 -4.65 -2.73
C HIS A 146 12.95 -3.60 -2.42
N THR A 147 12.90 -2.44 -3.09
CA THR A 147 13.82 -1.32 -2.82
C THR A 147 13.67 -0.78 -1.39
N LEU A 148 12.45 -0.53 -0.94
CA LEU A 148 12.20 0.07 0.38
C LEU A 148 12.51 -0.88 1.54
N THR A 149 12.20 -2.17 1.39
CA THR A 149 12.45 -3.19 2.42
C THR A 149 13.93 -3.54 2.51
N GLN A 150 14.66 -3.52 1.39
CA GLN A 150 16.10 -3.75 1.36
C GLN A 150 16.90 -2.62 2.00
N PHE A 151 16.60 -1.35 1.68
CA PHE A 151 17.48 -0.24 2.05
C PHE A 151 16.94 0.67 3.15
N ALA A 152 15.61 0.75 3.32
CA ALA A 152 15.02 1.67 4.29
C ALA A 152 14.78 1.02 5.65
N LEU A 153 14.29 -0.23 5.68
CA LEU A 153 13.91 -0.91 6.93
C LEU A 153 15.11 -1.37 7.78
N PRO A 154 16.19 -1.96 7.24
CA PRO A 154 17.36 -2.37 8.04
C PRO A 154 17.99 -1.17 8.74
N GLU A 155 18.13 -0.05 8.05
CA GLU A 155 18.67 1.17 8.64
C GLU A 155 17.71 1.78 9.68
N THR A 156 16.40 1.71 9.44
CA THR A 156 15.40 2.22 10.38
C THR A 156 15.32 1.38 11.65
N PHE A 157 15.38 0.05 11.51
CA PHE A 157 15.19 -0.93 12.58
C PHE A 157 16.24 -2.07 12.49
N PRO A 158 17.53 -1.78 12.76
CA PRO A 158 18.63 -2.71 12.47
C PRO A 158 18.58 -4.02 13.27
N SER A 159 17.99 -4.00 14.47
CA SER A 159 17.80 -5.21 15.27
C SER A 159 16.62 -6.07 14.82
N LYS A 160 15.77 -5.58 13.91
CA LYS A 160 14.55 -6.25 13.45
C LYS A 160 14.65 -6.72 12.02
N PHE A 161 15.21 -5.89 11.15
CA PHE A 161 15.36 -6.15 9.71
C PHE A 161 16.84 -6.35 9.37
N ASN A 162 17.56 -7.13 10.17
CA ASN A 162 18.92 -7.52 9.81
C ASN A 162 18.87 -8.46 8.59
N ILE A 163 19.58 -8.06 7.54
CA ILE A 163 19.69 -8.80 6.27
C ILE A 163 21.11 -9.28 6.01
N SER A 164 22.09 -8.85 6.82
CA SER A 164 23.49 -9.23 6.68
C SER A 164 23.82 -10.49 7.50
N SER A 165 24.80 -11.22 7.01
CA SER A 165 25.32 -12.44 7.57
C SER A 165 26.61 -12.22 8.35
N THR A 166 26.81 -13.02 9.38
CA THR A 166 28.07 -13.05 10.15
C THR A 166 29.18 -13.87 9.47
N ASN A 167 28.86 -14.66 8.44
CA ASN A 167 29.79 -15.59 7.80
C ASN A 167 29.78 -15.52 6.26
N GLY A 168 29.09 -14.54 5.67
CA GLY A 168 28.94 -14.37 4.22
C GLY A 168 28.04 -15.41 3.54
N LYS A 169 27.26 -16.17 4.33
CA LYS A 169 26.31 -17.18 3.87
C LYS A 169 24.91 -16.92 4.41
N ASP A 170 23.88 -17.38 3.72
CA ASP A 170 22.48 -17.35 4.17
C ASP A 170 22.32 -17.84 5.63
N SER A 171 22.99 -18.93 5.97
CA SER A 171 22.99 -19.56 7.30
C SER A 171 23.55 -18.69 8.43
N GLY A 172 24.25 -17.60 8.11
CA GLY A 172 24.74 -16.62 9.09
C GLY A 172 23.83 -15.41 9.27
N ILE A 173 22.72 -15.30 8.53
CA ILE A 173 21.68 -14.28 8.74
C ILE A 173 20.83 -14.70 9.94
N SER A 174 20.52 -13.72 10.79
CA SER A 174 19.70 -13.94 12.00
C SER A 174 18.95 -12.67 12.39
N GLY A 175 17.99 -12.79 13.30
CA GLY A 175 17.18 -11.69 13.80
C GLY A 175 15.68 -11.93 13.63
N ASP A 176 14.87 -10.96 14.03
CA ASP A 176 13.40 -11.08 14.02
C ASP A 176 12.85 -11.37 12.61
N LEU A 177 13.36 -10.70 11.57
CA LEU A 177 12.91 -10.93 10.19
C LEU A 177 13.21 -12.36 9.72
N TYR A 178 14.43 -12.84 9.96
CA TYR A 178 14.80 -14.21 9.62
C TYR A 178 13.94 -15.22 10.38
N ALA A 179 13.70 -15.00 11.68
CA ALA A 179 12.82 -15.85 12.48
C ALA A 179 11.38 -15.86 11.94
N ALA A 180 10.88 -14.73 11.45
CA ALA A 180 9.55 -14.63 10.84
C ALA A 180 9.45 -15.40 9.51
N LEU A 181 10.48 -15.31 8.65
CA LEU A 181 10.60 -16.11 7.44
C LEU A 181 10.60 -17.61 7.76
N GLN A 182 11.42 -18.04 8.73
CA GLN A 182 11.49 -19.46 9.13
C GLN A 182 10.16 -19.97 9.70
N GLU A 183 9.43 -19.14 10.45
CA GLU A 183 8.07 -19.48 10.92
C GLU A 183 7.10 -19.65 9.74
N ALA A 184 7.12 -18.75 8.76
CA ALA A 184 6.27 -18.82 7.58
C ALA A 184 6.54 -20.09 6.75
N ILE A 185 7.82 -20.45 6.55
CA ILE A 185 8.21 -21.68 5.86
C ILE A 185 7.75 -22.91 6.64
N SER A 186 8.04 -22.96 7.95
CA SER A 186 7.69 -24.10 8.80
C SER A 186 6.18 -24.36 8.87
N ASN A 187 5.38 -23.30 8.79
CA ASN A 187 3.92 -23.39 8.87
C ASN A 187 3.26 -23.53 7.49
N GLY A 188 4.02 -23.60 6.40
CA GLY A 188 3.50 -23.71 5.04
C GLY A 188 2.80 -22.45 4.52
N VAL A 189 3.09 -21.30 5.12
CA VAL A 189 2.62 -19.98 4.68
C VAL A 189 3.43 -19.51 3.47
N TYR A 190 4.75 -19.74 3.49
CA TYR A 190 5.68 -19.33 2.45
C TYR A 190 6.47 -20.53 1.89
N ASN A 191 6.59 -20.63 0.58
CA ASN A 191 7.25 -21.70 -0.13
C ASN A 191 8.41 -21.17 -0.97
N ILE A 192 9.61 -21.66 -0.70
CA ILE A 192 10.84 -21.19 -1.35
C ILE A 192 11.24 -22.01 -2.60
N THR A 193 10.38 -22.93 -3.06
CA THR A 193 10.75 -23.87 -4.14
C THR A 193 11.16 -23.15 -5.43
N ASP A 194 10.49 -22.04 -5.75
CA ASP A 194 10.76 -21.27 -6.98
C ASP A 194 12.08 -20.48 -6.92
N TYR A 195 12.75 -20.42 -5.76
CA TYR A 195 14.06 -19.80 -5.58
C TYR A 195 15.22 -20.80 -5.55
N GLN A 196 14.96 -22.11 -5.62
CA GLN A 196 16.02 -23.14 -5.55
C GLN A 196 17.07 -23.01 -6.66
N TRP A 197 16.72 -22.42 -7.80
CA TRP A 197 17.67 -22.17 -8.90
C TRP A 197 18.75 -21.15 -8.52
N ALA A 198 18.46 -20.28 -7.57
CA ALA A 198 19.36 -19.24 -7.06
C ALA A 198 20.10 -19.68 -5.78
N ASP A 199 19.83 -20.87 -5.26
CA ASP A 199 20.45 -21.36 -4.03
C ASP A 199 21.92 -21.74 -4.26
N ASP A 200 22.80 -20.79 -3.98
CA ASP A 200 24.26 -20.95 -3.95
C ASP A 200 24.82 -20.91 -2.51
N GLY A 201 23.94 -20.86 -1.50
CA GLY A 201 24.27 -20.72 -0.08
C GLY A 201 24.92 -19.38 0.28
N SER A 202 24.86 -18.37 -0.59
CA SER A 202 25.42 -17.03 -0.33
C SER A 202 24.51 -16.19 0.58
N GLU A 203 25.08 -15.13 1.15
CA GLU A 203 24.28 -14.09 1.80
C GLU A 203 23.25 -13.48 0.84
N ASP A 204 23.60 -13.30 -0.45
CA ASP A 204 22.71 -12.70 -1.45
C ASP A 204 21.46 -13.57 -1.69
N TYR A 205 21.62 -14.90 -1.73
CA TYR A 205 20.48 -15.81 -1.76
C TYR A 205 19.60 -15.68 -0.52
N GLY A 206 20.20 -15.58 0.67
CA GLY A 206 19.45 -15.34 1.91
C GLY A 206 18.70 -14.00 1.90
N GLN A 207 19.31 -12.94 1.36
CA GLN A 207 18.67 -11.64 1.19
C GLN A 207 17.52 -11.67 0.19
N LEU A 208 17.67 -12.42 -0.93
CA LEU A 208 16.58 -12.67 -1.89
C LEU A 208 15.36 -13.27 -1.17
N LEU A 209 15.53 -14.36 -0.41
CA LEU A 209 14.41 -14.98 0.29
C LEU A 209 13.70 -14.05 1.27
N LEU A 210 14.44 -13.19 1.99
CA LEU A 210 13.86 -12.22 2.92
C LEU A 210 13.08 -11.12 2.19
N ARG A 211 13.57 -10.70 1.02
CA ARG A 211 12.97 -9.64 0.20
C ARG A 211 11.62 -10.08 -0.36
N GLU A 212 11.60 -11.25 -0.98
CA GLU A 212 10.41 -11.85 -1.58
C GLU A 212 9.35 -12.18 -0.51
N TYR A 213 9.76 -12.73 0.63
CA TYR A 213 8.88 -12.93 1.78
C TYR A 213 8.24 -11.63 2.27
N LEU A 214 9.00 -10.53 2.33
CA LEU A 214 8.45 -9.24 2.74
C LEU A 214 7.46 -8.68 1.72
N TYR A 215 7.69 -8.88 0.43
CA TYR A 215 6.70 -8.54 -0.60
C TYR A 215 5.40 -9.32 -0.38
N CYS A 216 5.46 -10.65 -0.34
CA CYS A 216 4.30 -11.51 -0.13
C CYS A 216 3.53 -11.15 1.15
N LEU A 217 4.23 -10.97 2.26
CA LEU A 217 3.64 -10.57 3.55
C LEU A 217 2.92 -9.22 3.44
N ILE A 218 3.57 -8.20 2.87
CA ILE A 218 3.00 -6.85 2.76
C ILE A 218 1.78 -6.87 1.83
N TYR A 219 1.84 -7.57 0.71
CA TYR A 219 0.74 -7.71 -0.23
C TYR A 219 -0.47 -8.39 0.41
N ALA A 220 -0.25 -9.48 1.13
CA ALA A 220 -1.31 -10.22 1.82
C ALA A 220 -1.91 -9.41 2.99
N GLU A 221 -1.10 -8.71 3.79
CA GLU A 221 -1.58 -7.80 4.85
C GLU A 221 -2.38 -6.61 4.30
N TRP A 222 -2.09 -6.18 3.07
CA TRP A 222 -2.85 -5.15 2.37
C TRP A 222 -4.07 -5.67 1.60
N GLY A 223 -4.26 -6.99 1.47
CA GLY A 223 -5.29 -7.58 0.61
C GLY A 223 -5.01 -7.41 -0.89
N PHE A 224 -3.81 -6.97 -1.27
CA PHE A 224 -3.48 -6.65 -2.66
C PHE A 224 -3.32 -7.89 -3.55
N THR A 225 -2.98 -9.04 -2.97
CA THR A 225 -2.87 -10.30 -3.71
C THR A 225 -4.13 -10.61 -4.52
N GLN A 226 -5.31 -10.56 -3.87
CA GLN A 226 -6.58 -10.86 -4.56
C GLN A 226 -7.09 -9.71 -5.46
N LEU A 227 -6.38 -8.59 -5.49
CA LEU A 227 -6.74 -7.43 -6.30
C LEU A 227 -5.89 -7.34 -7.56
N TYR A 228 -4.57 -7.48 -7.45
CA TYR A 228 -3.66 -7.02 -8.52
C TYR A 228 -2.78 -8.10 -9.13
N THR A 229 -2.61 -9.26 -8.51
CA THR A 229 -1.84 -10.33 -9.16
C THR A 229 -2.63 -10.95 -10.31
N GLU A 230 -1.94 -11.47 -11.31
CA GLU A 230 -2.54 -11.98 -12.55
C GLU A 230 -3.62 -13.04 -12.27
N ASP A 231 -3.30 -13.99 -11.40
CA ASP A 231 -4.18 -15.10 -11.02
C ASP A 231 -4.95 -14.86 -9.70
N LYS A 232 -4.91 -13.64 -9.15
CA LYS A 232 -5.48 -13.28 -7.84
C LYS A 232 -4.93 -14.14 -6.68
N SER A 233 -3.75 -14.70 -6.90
CA SER A 233 -3.01 -15.59 -6.02
C SER A 233 -1.51 -15.31 -6.16
N LEU A 234 -0.75 -15.73 -5.14
CA LEU A 234 0.71 -15.88 -5.17
C LEU A 234 1.10 -17.35 -4.88
N SER A 235 0.14 -18.28 -4.96
CA SER A 235 0.37 -19.70 -4.71
C SER A 235 1.19 -20.30 -5.86
N PRO A 236 2.17 -21.18 -5.59
CA PRO A 236 2.44 -21.81 -4.30
C PRO A 236 3.38 -21.02 -3.38
N GLU A 237 3.96 -19.90 -3.84
CA GLU A 237 4.94 -19.10 -3.10
C GLU A 237 4.36 -18.57 -1.78
N TRP A 238 3.17 -17.97 -1.82
CA TRP A 238 2.39 -17.60 -0.64
C TRP A 238 1.04 -18.32 -0.63
N SER A 239 0.70 -18.93 0.50
CA SER A 239 -0.52 -19.72 0.63
C SER A 239 -1.80 -18.87 0.56
N ASP A 240 -2.76 -19.30 -0.28
CA ASP A 240 -4.07 -18.65 -0.41
C ASP A 240 -4.93 -18.71 0.87
N ASP A 241 -4.60 -19.59 1.81
CA ASP A 241 -5.23 -19.62 3.14
C ASP A 241 -4.83 -18.42 4.02
N HIS A 242 -3.78 -17.67 3.61
CA HIS A 242 -3.12 -16.63 4.39
C HIS A 242 -3.20 -15.24 3.74
N LEU A 243 -4.31 -14.96 3.05
CA LEU A 243 -4.53 -13.68 2.34
C LEU A 243 -5.23 -12.61 3.19
N SER A 244 -5.31 -12.79 4.51
CA SER A 244 -5.90 -11.78 5.41
C SER A 244 -5.02 -11.58 6.66
N PRO A 245 -4.97 -10.36 7.22
CA PRO A 245 -4.24 -10.08 8.46
C PRO A 245 -4.56 -11.04 9.60
N LYS A 246 -5.80 -11.50 9.67
CA LYS A 246 -6.23 -12.46 10.69
C LYS A 246 -5.58 -13.84 10.50
N ALA A 247 -5.57 -14.37 9.29
CA ALA A 247 -4.95 -15.66 8.99
C ALA A 247 -3.44 -15.59 9.20
N ILE A 248 -2.80 -14.50 8.75
CA ILE A 248 -1.36 -14.26 8.94
C ILE A 248 -1.03 -14.15 10.44
N ALA A 249 -1.84 -13.44 11.23
CA ALA A 249 -1.64 -13.37 12.68
C ALA A 249 -1.78 -14.72 13.41
N GLN A 250 -2.46 -15.71 12.81
CA GLN A 250 -2.61 -17.04 13.37
C GLN A 250 -1.40 -17.92 13.05
N ASP A 251 -0.97 -17.95 11.79
CA ASP A 251 -0.02 -18.95 11.29
C ASP A 251 1.35 -18.36 10.90
N ASN A 252 1.51 -17.04 10.88
CA ASN A 252 2.80 -16.33 10.85
C ASN A 252 2.79 -15.09 11.77
N PRO A 253 2.55 -15.27 13.09
CA PRO A 253 2.44 -14.16 14.05
C PRO A 253 3.69 -13.28 14.15
N LEU A 254 4.89 -13.80 13.88
CA LEU A 254 6.12 -12.99 13.84
C LEU A 254 6.10 -12.02 12.65
N GLY A 255 5.69 -12.50 11.47
CA GLY A 255 5.50 -11.69 10.27
C GLY A 255 4.47 -10.59 10.48
N HIS A 256 3.26 -10.97 10.91
CA HIS A 256 2.18 -10.02 11.23
C HIS A 256 2.63 -8.93 12.20
N LYS A 257 3.42 -9.30 13.23
CA LYS A 257 3.94 -8.35 14.20
C LYS A 257 4.93 -7.37 13.57
N LEU A 258 5.87 -7.84 12.74
CA LEU A 258 6.81 -6.99 12.02
C LEU A 258 6.08 -6.00 11.11
N PHE A 259 5.06 -6.48 10.40
CA PHE A 259 4.22 -5.64 9.56
C PHE A 259 3.56 -4.51 10.37
N LYS A 260 2.81 -4.86 11.41
CA LYS A 260 2.01 -3.90 12.19
C LYS A 260 2.85 -2.91 13.00
N ASP A 261 3.95 -3.37 13.59
CA ASP A 261 4.72 -2.58 14.55
C ASP A 261 5.86 -1.79 13.88
N GLN A 262 6.34 -2.21 12.70
CA GLN A 262 7.47 -1.57 12.01
C GLN A 262 7.12 -1.16 10.58
N ILE A 263 6.73 -2.10 9.71
CA ILE A 263 6.55 -1.82 8.26
C ILE A 263 5.46 -0.76 8.06
N SER A 264 4.29 -0.96 8.66
CA SER A 264 3.14 -0.05 8.57
C SER A 264 3.38 1.32 9.22
N LYS A 265 4.52 1.51 9.91
CA LYS A 265 4.92 2.78 10.52
C LYS A 265 5.83 3.59 9.60
N VAL A 266 6.30 3.00 8.51
CA VAL A 266 7.25 3.59 7.56
C VAL A 266 6.69 3.60 6.14
N ILE A 267 6.15 2.46 5.70
CA ILE A 267 5.60 2.26 4.36
C ILE A 267 4.07 2.33 4.47
N SER A 268 3.48 3.27 3.76
CA SER A 268 2.02 3.46 3.72
C SER A 268 1.38 2.60 2.64
N LYS A 269 0.20 2.04 2.94
CA LYS A 269 -0.67 1.38 1.97
C LYS A 269 -1.23 2.45 1.01
N PRO A 270 -0.93 2.40 -0.30
CA PRO A 270 -1.58 3.27 -1.28
C PRO A 270 -3.08 2.96 -1.36
N SER A 271 -3.94 3.94 -1.67
CA SER A 271 -5.35 3.64 -1.88
C SER A 271 -5.56 2.95 -3.24
N ARG A 272 -6.55 2.07 -3.30
CA ARG A 272 -6.97 1.41 -4.55
C ARG A 272 -7.32 2.43 -5.64
N THR A 273 -8.09 3.46 -5.28
CA THR A 273 -8.51 4.50 -6.22
C THR A 273 -7.31 5.19 -6.86
N GLU A 274 -6.31 5.59 -6.07
CA GLU A 274 -5.11 6.24 -6.62
C GLU A 274 -4.34 5.30 -7.56
N LEU A 275 -4.16 4.03 -7.18
CA LEU A 275 -3.46 3.05 -8.00
C LEU A 275 -4.16 2.79 -9.33
N GLU A 276 -5.47 2.52 -9.30
CA GLU A 276 -6.27 2.26 -10.50
C GLU A 276 -6.48 3.49 -11.39
N GLU A 277 -6.36 4.71 -10.84
CA GLU A 277 -6.38 5.93 -11.65
C GLU A 277 -5.07 6.12 -12.42
N ILE A 278 -3.94 5.80 -11.80
CA ILE A 278 -2.59 5.90 -12.37
C ILE A 278 -2.34 4.80 -13.42
N PHE A 279 -2.71 3.56 -13.07
CA PHE A 279 -2.43 2.37 -13.86
C PHE A 279 -3.74 1.79 -14.40
N GLN A 280 -4.23 2.38 -15.49
CA GLN A 280 -5.39 1.88 -16.23
C GLN A 280 -4.96 0.90 -17.32
N ASP A 281 -5.88 0.02 -17.72
CA ASP A 281 -5.67 -0.89 -18.85
C ASP A 281 -5.25 -0.13 -20.11
N GLY A 282 -4.27 -0.67 -20.84
CA GLY A 282 -3.74 0.01 -22.02
C GLY A 282 -2.84 1.22 -21.69
N ASP A 283 -2.36 1.31 -20.45
CA ASP A 283 -1.49 2.37 -19.95
C ASP A 283 -2.07 3.80 -20.07
N THR A 284 -3.41 3.92 -20.16
CA THR A 284 -4.09 5.22 -20.40
C THR A 284 -4.16 6.14 -19.19
N GLY A 285 -3.87 5.62 -18.00
CA GLY A 285 -3.87 6.39 -16.75
C GLY A 285 -2.75 7.43 -16.73
N LEU A 286 -2.94 8.49 -15.94
CA LEU A 286 -1.92 9.54 -15.74
C LEU A 286 -1.40 9.45 -14.31
N SER A 287 -0.11 9.69 -14.14
CA SER A 287 0.60 9.67 -12.87
C SER A 287 0.03 10.62 -11.84
N GLY A 288 -0.56 11.74 -12.26
CA GLY A 288 -0.91 12.85 -11.36
C GLY A 288 0.30 13.42 -10.62
N TYR A 289 1.52 13.08 -11.05
CA TYR A 289 2.74 13.42 -10.35
C TYR A 289 2.94 14.94 -10.34
N GLN A 290 3.18 15.47 -9.14
CA GLN A 290 3.56 16.86 -8.95
C GLN A 290 4.90 16.90 -8.22
N PRO A 291 5.94 17.54 -8.79
CA PRO A 291 7.21 17.74 -8.10
C PRO A 291 6.99 18.68 -6.90
N SER A 292 7.83 18.55 -5.89
CA SER A 292 7.81 19.50 -4.77
C SER A 292 8.14 20.90 -5.31
N GLN A 293 7.32 21.89 -4.95
CA GLN A 293 7.55 23.29 -5.31
C GLN A 293 8.89 23.72 -4.66
N GLY A 294 9.93 23.89 -5.47
CA GLY A 294 11.25 24.27 -4.97
C GLY A 294 11.19 25.66 -4.34
N THR A 295 11.27 25.74 -3.01
CA THR A 295 11.50 27.01 -2.31
C THR A 295 12.77 26.93 -1.49
N THR A 296 13.84 27.53 -2.00
CA THR A 296 14.89 28.11 -1.17
C THR A 296 14.29 29.27 -0.36
N THR A 297 13.67 29.03 0.79
CA THR A 297 13.35 30.09 1.75
C THR A 297 13.41 29.59 3.18
N LYS A 298 14.11 30.35 4.03
CA LYS A 298 13.96 30.35 5.49
C LYS A 298 12.47 30.36 5.87
N PRO A 299 12.09 29.76 7.00
CA PRO A 299 10.69 29.57 7.37
C PRO A 299 9.99 30.92 7.48
N ASN A 300 8.95 31.14 6.65
CA ASN A 300 8.01 32.25 6.77
C ASN A 300 6.63 31.67 7.16
N PRO A 301 5.93 32.17 8.19
CA PRO A 301 4.84 31.43 8.84
C PRO A 301 3.48 31.45 8.11
N ASP A 302 3.31 32.17 6.99
CA ASP A 302 1.97 32.55 6.52
C ASP A 302 1.64 32.13 5.07
N ASN A 303 1.99 30.90 4.67
CA ASN A 303 1.43 30.32 3.44
C ASN A 303 0.39 29.25 3.77
N ASN A 304 -0.86 29.71 3.73
CA ASN A 304 -2.09 28.94 3.96
C ASN A 304 -2.31 27.98 2.77
N PHE A 305 -1.77 26.76 2.88
CA PHE A 305 -2.33 25.61 2.18
C PHE A 305 -3.74 25.34 2.74
N PRO A 306 -4.72 24.85 1.95
CA PRO A 306 -5.95 24.33 2.53
C PRO A 306 -5.55 23.26 3.54
N LYS A 307 -5.88 23.55 4.79
CA LYS A 307 -5.51 22.78 5.96
C LYS A 307 -6.22 21.42 5.87
N VAL A 308 -5.57 20.42 5.28
CA VAL A 308 -5.88 19.03 5.61
C VAL A 308 -5.27 18.84 6.98
N ASP A 309 -6.09 18.95 8.02
CA ASP A 309 -5.63 18.91 9.40
C ASP A 309 -5.03 17.52 9.66
N SER A 310 -3.70 17.45 9.61
CA SER A 310 -2.90 16.31 10.03
C SER A 310 -2.90 16.22 11.57
N GLY A 311 -4.08 16.13 12.18
CA GLY A 311 -4.23 15.64 13.53
C GLY A 311 -4.18 14.12 13.47
N ASP A 312 -3.33 13.48 14.27
CA ASP A 312 -3.38 12.03 14.48
C ASP A 312 -4.82 11.63 14.79
N SER A 313 -5.53 11.07 13.80
CA SER A 313 -6.88 10.57 13.98
C SER A 313 -6.79 9.38 14.92
N HIS A 314 -7.53 9.43 16.03
CA HIS A 314 -7.63 8.30 16.94
C HIS A 314 -8.29 7.12 16.23
N GLU A 315 -7.66 5.95 16.25
CA GLU A 315 -8.18 4.78 15.58
C GLU A 315 -8.94 3.88 16.54
N VAL A 316 -10.15 3.49 16.16
CA VAL A 316 -10.94 2.56 16.97
C VAL A 316 -11.55 1.49 16.09
N TYR A 317 -11.06 0.27 16.27
CA TYR A 317 -11.44 -0.89 15.46
C TYR A 317 -12.69 -1.58 16.01
N ALA A 318 -13.60 -1.92 15.11
CA ALA A 318 -14.69 -2.85 15.34
C ALA A 318 -14.15 -4.23 15.75
N GLY A 319 -15.04 -5.17 16.06
CA GLY A 319 -14.63 -6.57 16.14
C GLY A 319 -15.66 -7.44 16.81
N ALA A 320 -15.29 -8.69 17.05
CA ALA A 320 -16.24 -9.73 17.46
C ALA A 320 -17.12 -9.34 18.64
N LYS A 321 -18.45 -9.46 18.45
CA LYS A 321 -19.52 -9.05 19.37
C LYS A 321 -19.53 -7.54 19.60
N ARG A 322 -20.67 -7.05 20.08
CA ARG A 322 -20.85 -5.64 20.44
C ARG A 322 -19.77 -5.10 21.39
N LYS A 323 -18.91 -4.23 20.87
CA LYS A 323 -17.97 -3.37 21.59
C LYS A 323 -18.55 -1.96 21.80
N LYS A 324 -17.82 -1.19 22.60
CA LYS A 324 -18.04 0.25 22.81
C LYS A 324 -16.85 0.99 22.22
N LEU A 325 -17.03 1.54 21.03
CA LEU A 325 -16.02 2.30 20.32
C LEU A 325 -16.12 3.76 20.76
N LYS A 326 -15.09 4.31 21.40
CA LYS A 326 -15.16 5.66 22.00
C LYS A 326 -14.34 6.65 21.18
N SER A 327 -14.95 7.78 20.84
CA SER A 327 -14.24 8.90 20.23
C SER A 327 -13.15 9.44 21.15
N GLY A 328 -12.01 9.78 20.56
CA GLY A 328 -10.88 10.42 21.20
C GLY A 328 -11.05 11.93 21.38
N ALA A 329 -9.99 12.58 21.84
CA ALA A 329 -9.95 14.04 21.99
C ALA A 329 -9.94 14.77 20.64
N ASN A 330 -9.28 14.16 19.64
CA ASN A 330 -9.21 14.65 18.26
C ASN A 330 -10.22 13.91 17.37
N SER A 331 -10.10 14.09 16.05
CA SER A 331 -10.82 13.26 15.07
C SER A 331 -10.62 11.78 15.35
N THR A 332 -11.67 10.99 15.19
CA THR A 332 -11.65 9.54 15.41
C THR A 332 -12.19 8.82 14.21
N ASP A 333 -11.42 7.84 13.74
CA ASP A 333 -11.83 6.94 12.67
C ASP A 333 -12.24 5.60 13.26
N PHE A 334 -13.52 5.30 13.10
CA PHE A 334 -14.13 4.05 13.50
C PHE A 334 -14.05 3.07 12.33
N ILE A 335 -13.13 2.09 12.42
CA ILE A 335 -12.84 1.14 11.35
C ILE A 335 -13.69 -0.11 11.52
N PHE A 336 -14.42 -0.49 10.47
CA PHE A 336 -15.16 -1.73 10.39
C PHE A 336 -14.50 -2.65 9.36
N ASP A 337 -13.64 -3.53 9.85
CA ASP A 337 -12.81 -4.51 9.11
C ASP A 337 -13.05 -5.95 9.60
N HIS A 338 -14.20 -6.18 10.23
CA HIS A 338 -14.52 -7.45 10.87
C HIS A 338 -15.91 -7.97 10.47
N ALA A 339 -15.94 -9.17 9.88
CA ALA A 339 -17.16 -9.82 9.44
C ALA A 339 -17.88 -10.54 10.60
N GLU A 340 -19.11 -10.11 10.92
CA GLU A 340 -20.06 -10.88 11.73
C GLU A 340 -21.51 -10.55 11.34
N ALA A 341 -22.46 -11.37 11.81
CA ALA A 341 -23.86 -11.14 11.50
C ALA A 341 -24.34 -9.75 12.00
N LEU A 342 -24.84 -8.92 11.08
CA LEU A 342 -25.27 -7.54 11.25
C LEU A 342 -26.61 -7.44 11.99
N THR A 343 -26.54 -7.68 13.29
CA THR A 343 -27.70 -7.77 14.17
C THR A 343 -27.58 -6.84 15.36
N LYS A 344 -28.70 -6.56 16.04
CA LYS A 344 -28.70 -5.77 17.29
C LYS A 344 -27.81 -6.33 18.41
N ARG A 345 -27.51 -7.63 18.39
CA ARG A 345 -26.63 -8.27 19.39
C ARG A 345 -25.16 -7.95 19.15
N ASN A 346 -24.80 -7.76 17.89
CA ASN A 346 -23.44 -7.66 17.39
C ASN A 346 -23.04 -6.21 17.11
N ALA A 347 -23.99 -5.39 16.62
CA ALA A 347 -23.77 -3.99 16.24
C ALA A 347 -23.03 -3.17 17.31
N ASP A 348 -21.87 -2.66 16.93
CA ASP A 348 -21.00 -1.87 17.78
C ASP A 348 -21.65 -0.56 18.24
N HIS A 349 -21.27 -0.11 19.43
CA HIS A 349 -21.74 1.15 19.98
C HIS A 349 -20.66 2.22 19.85
N ILE A 350 -20.86 3.16 18.93
CA ILE A 350 -19.99 4.34 18.78
C ILE A 350 -20.44 5.39 19.81
N ILE A 351 -19.51 5.87 20.63
CA ILE A 351 -19.76 6.82 21.72
C ILE A 351 -18.96 8.09 21.49
N GLY A 352 -19.64 9.23 21.43
CA GLY A 352 -19.00 10.55 21.30
C GLY A 352 -18.64 10.93 19.86
N PHE A 353 -19.24 10.27 18.86
CA PHE A 353 -19.08 10.64 17.45
C PHE A 353 -19.50 12.09 17.21
N SER A 354 -18.63 12.84 16.52
CA SER A 354 -18.88 14.24 16.19
C SER A 354 -18.39 14.57 14.79
N SER A 355 -19.33 14.93 13.91
CA SER A 355 -18.99 15.49 12.59
C SER A 355 -18.11 16.74 12.69
N ASN A 356 -18.28 17.56 13.75
CA ASN A 356 -17.47 18.76 13.96
C ASN A 356 -16.01 18.46 14.34
N LYS A 357 -15.74 17.24 14.83
CA LYS A 357 -14.38 16.77 15.07
C LYS A 357 -13.83 16.01 13.88
N GLU A 358 -14.57 15.96 12.77
CA GLU A 358 -14.21 15.17 11.59
C GLU A 358 -14.07 13.67 11.90
N ASP A 359 -14.87 13.17 12.84
CA ASP A 359 -14.95 11.72 13.07
C ASP A 359 -15.48 11.03 11.80
N ARG A 360 -14.86 9.90 11.43
CA ARG A 360 -15.23 9.11 10.25
C ARG A 360 -15.59 7.68 10.61
N ILE A 361 -16.40 7.07 9.76
CA ILE A 361 -16.68 5.63 9.75
C ILE A 361 -16.03 5.07 8.49
N LEU A 362 -15.01 4.22 8.68
CA LEU A 362 -14.29 3.58 7.58
C LEU A 362 -14.82 2.15 7.44
N LEU A 363 -15.27 1.78 6.25
CA LEU A 363 -15.86 0.47 5.97
C LEU A 363 -14.97 -0.28 4.99
N ASP A 364 -14.44 -1.42 5.42
CA ASP A 364 -13.65 -2.29 4.57
C ASP A 364 -14.53 -2.98 3.52
N SER A 365 -14.24 -2.73 2.24
CA SER A 365 -15.00 -3.31 1.13
C SER A 365 -14.81 -4.82 0.98
N GLU A 366 -13.73 -5.38 1.51
CA GLU A 366 -13.51 -6.83 1.55
C GLU A 366 -14.42 -7.50 2.59
N THR A 367 -14.52 -6.90 3.77
CA THR A 367 -15.46 -7.32 4.81
C THR A 367 -16.92 -7.17 4.36
N TYR A 368 -17.24 -6.12 3.60
CA TYR A 368 -18.60 -5.81 3.17
C TYR A 368 -18.70 -5.73 1.64
N PRO A 369 -18.72 -6.87 0.93
CA PRO A 369 -18.63 -6.93 -0.53
C PRO A 369 -19.84 -6.34 -1.27
N VAL A 370 -20.92 -6.01 -0.56
CA VAL A 370 -22.06 -5.27 -1.13
C VAL A 370 -21.73 -3.78 -1.35
N LEU A 371 -20.72 -3.26 -0.67
CA LEU A 371 -20.26 -1.89 -0.87
C LEU A 371 -19.50 -1.77 -2.21
N PRO A 372 -19.60 -0.62 -2.89
CA PRO A 372 -18.93 -0.44 -4.16
C PRO A 372 -17.41 -0.52 -3.98
N ARG A 373 -16.75 -1.36 -4.77
CA ARG A 373 -15.28 -1.50 -4.82
C ARG A 373 -14.58 -0.24 -5.37
N LYS A 374 -15.32 0.63 -6.06
CA LYS A 374 -14.85 1.90 -6.63
C LYS A 374 -15.95 2.96 -6.48
N GLY A 375 -15.58 4.15 -6.03
CA GLY A 375 -16.51 5.27 -5.81
C GLY A 375 -17.04 5.37 -4.36
N LYS A 376 -18.13 6.11 -4.16
CA LYS A 376 -18.74 6.33 -2.84
C LYS A 376 -19.95 5.42 -2.66
N ALA A 377 -20.10 4.84 -1.47
CA ALA A 377 -21.35 4.21 -1.08
C ALA A 377 -22.49 5.23 -1.06
N SER A 378 -23.63 4.83 -1.62
CA SER A 378 -24.87 5.59 -1.53
C SER A 378 -25.35 5.61 -0.07
N PHE A 379 -25.74 6.79 0.39
CA PHE A 379 -26.07 7.02 1.80
C PHE A 379 -27.29 7.91 1.92
N GLU A 380 -28.24 7.50 2.76
CA GLU A 380 -29.41 8.32 3.09
C GLU A 380 -29.72 8.29 4.59
N SER A 381 -30.24 9.41 5.10
CA SER A 381 -30.66 9.52 6.50
C SER A 381 -32.16 9.78 6.62
N VAL A 382 -32.78 9.16 7.64
CA VAL A 382 -34.22 9.27 7.88
C VAL A 382 -34.55 9.38 9.36
N ARG A 383 -35.63 10.09 9.65
CA ARG A 383 -36.11 10.31 11.03
C ARG A 383 -37.21 9.36 11.48
N SER A 384 -37.71 8.49 10.60
CA SER A 384 -38.83 7.60 10.90
C SER A 384 -38.53 6.14 10.58
N LYS A 385 -39.08 5.22 11.38
CA LYS A 385 -39.01 3.78 11.09
C LYS A 385 -39.67 3.40 9.77
N LYS A 386 -40.69 4.17 9.34
CA LYS A 386 -41.33 3.97 8.04
C LYS A 386 -40.37 4.32 6.92
N GLY A 387 -39.65 5.44 7.05
CA GLY A 387 -38.58 5.85 6.14
C GLY A 387 -37.50 4.79 6.00
N VAL A 388 -37.01 4.22 7.11
CA VAL A 388 -36.01 3.13 7.05
C VAL A 388 -36.52 1.96 6.19
N LYS A 389 -37.78 1.54 6.37
CA LYS A 389 -38.39 0.47 5.57
C LYS A 389 -38.64 0.84 4.11
N GLN A 390 -38.77 2.14 3.80
CA GLN A 390 -38.91 2.62 2.42
C GLN A 390 -37.56 2.58 1.74
N LEU A 391 -36.53 3.12 2.39
CA LEU A 391 -35.18 3.15 1.86
C LEU A 391 -34.58 1.75 1.68
N THR A 392 -34.99 0.73 2.43
CA THR A 392 -34.57 -0.65 2.13
C THR A 392 -35.02 -1.17 0.77
N MET A 393 -35.99 -0.52 0.13
CA MET A 393 -36.47 -0.86 -1.21
C MET A 393 -35.94 0.10 -2.27
N GLU A 394 -35.06 1.02 -1.88
CA GLU A 394 -34.32 1.93 -2.74
C GLU A 394 -32.88 1.41 -2.72
N ASN A 395 -32.22 1.36 -3.87
CA ASN A 395 -30.88 0.77 -4.01
C ASN A 395 -29.82 1.67 -3.35
N ILE A 396 -29.86 1.73 -2.02
CA ILE A 396 -29.07 2.57 -1.13
C ILE A 396 -28.26 1.64 -0.23
N ASP A 397 -26.95 1.79 -0.25
CA ASP A 397 -26.00 0.93 0.46
C ASP A 397 -26.09 1.14 1.98
N LEU A 398 -26.16 2.40 2.41
CA LEU A 398 -26.11 2.78 3.81
C LEU A 398 -27.31 3.64 4.22
N ILE A 399 -28.02 3.20 5.26
CA ILE A 399 -29.22 3.87 5.75
C ILE A 399 -29.01 4.27 7.22
N TYR A 400 -29.13 5.56 7.51
CA TYR A 400 -29.00 6.07 8.87
C TYR A 400 -30.34 6.47 9.49
N PHE A 401 -30.75 5.77 10.55
CA PHE A 401 -31.94 6.12 11.33
C PHE A 401 -31.58 7.08 12.47
N GLU A 402 -31.69 8.38 12.18
CA GLU A 402 -31.27 9.50 13.06
C GLU A 402 -31.82 9.37 14.49
N LYS A 403 -33.13 9.10 14.62
CA LYS A 403 -33.81 9.08 15.93
C LYS A 403 -33.22 8.05 16.90
N LYS A 404 -32.56 7.00 16.38
CA LYS A 404 -31.92 5.98 17.20
C LYS A 404 -30.41 5.89 17.02
N GLY A 405 -29.84 6.74 16.17
CA GLY A 405 -28.45 6.67 15.75
C GLY A 405 -28.06 5.30 15.19
N GLN A 406 -28.94 4.65 14.43
CA GLN A 406 -28.66 3.31 13.89
C GLN A 406 -28.19 3.41 12.45
N LEU A 407 -26.98 2.92 12.16
CA LEU A 407 -26.45 2.80 10.82
C LEU A 407 -26.66 1.37 10.32
N PHE A 408 -27.32 1.23 9.18
CA PHE A 408 -27.61 -0.04 8.54
C PHE A 408 -26.84 -0.16 7.23
N LEU A 409 -26.39 -1.39 6.94
CA LEU A 409 -25.91 -1.81 5.62
C LEU A 409 -27.05 -2.54 4.92
N ASN A 410 -27.38 -2.15 3.70
CA ASN A 410 -28.41 -2.79 2.90
C ASN A 410 -27.78 -3.67 1.83
N ALA A 411 -27.81 -4.99 2.04
CA ALA A 411 -27.30 -5.94 1.07
C ALA A 411 -28.37 -6.49 0.11
N ASN A 412 -29.61 -6.01 0.21
CA ASN A 412 -30.75 -6.56 -0.53
C ASN A 412 -31.10 -5.77 -1.80
N GLY A 413 -30.26 -4.80 -2.18
CA GLY A 413 -30.58 -3.84 -3.23
C GLY A 413 -31.93 -3.15 -3.00
N ALA A 414 -32.84 -3.28 -3.97
CA ALA A 414 -34.20 -2.72 -3.91
C ALA A 414 -35.25 -3.69 -3.34
N GLU A 415 -34.86 -4.88 -2.88
CA GLU A 415 -35.80 -5.82 -2.26
C GLU A 415 -36.05 -5.48 -0.79
N ARG A 416 -37.29 -5.72 -0.34
CA ARG A 416 -37.70 -5.37 1.02
C ARG A 416 -36.85 -6.04 2.11
N GLY A 417 -36.13 -5.22 2.87
CA GLY A 417 -35.32 -5.66 4.01
C GLY A 417 -33.85 -5.36 3.80
N PHE A 418 -32.98 -5.86 4.67
CA PHE A 418 -31.54 -5.63 4.56
C PHE A 418 -30.77 -6.83 3.97
N GLY A 419 -31.49 -7.87 3.54
CA GLY A 419 -30.88 -9.09 3.00
C GLY A 419 -30.49 -10.09 4.07
N ASN A 420 -29.54 -10.96 3.73
CA ASN A 420 -28.99 -11.94 4.66
C ASN A 420 -28.28 -11.24 5.81
N LYS A 421 -28.42 -11.73 7.04
CA LYS A 421 -27.81 -11.09 8.23
C LYS A 421 -26.28 -11.10 8.17
N GLN A 422 -25.69 -11.96 7.37
CA GLN A 422 -24.26 -12.03 7.14
C GLN A 422 -23.76 -10.93 6.20
N GLU A 423 -24.65 -10.35 5.39
CA GLU A 423 -24.31 -9.41 4.32
C GLU A 423 -24.88 -8.01 4.59
N GLY A 424 -26.07 -7.93 5.19
CA GLY A 424 -26.75 -6.67 5.49
C GLY A 424 -27.56 -6.71 6.79
N GLY A 425 -27.78 -5.55 7.38
CA GLY A 425 -28.46 -5.39 8.65
C GLY A 425 -27.94 -4.22 9.47
N LEU A 426 -28.04 -4.32 10.80
CA LEU A 426 -27.57 -3.26 11.68
C LEU A 426 -26.05 -3.37 11.86
N LEU A 427 -25.33 -2.38 11.33
CA LEU A 427 -23.88 -2.28 11.39
C LEU A 427 -23.42 -1.67 12.72
N ALA A 428 -23.94 -0.48 13.05
CA ALA A 428 -23.51 0.26 14.23
C ALA A 428 -24.64 1.08 14.88
N VAL A 429 -24.43 1.44 16.15
CA VAL A 429 -25.28 2.36 16.90
C VAL A 429 -24.45 3.52 17.43
N LEU A 430 -24.61 4.69 16.82
CA LEU A 430 -24.04 5.97 17.25
C LEU A 430 -24.86 6.52 18.42
N LYS A 431 -24.29 6.49 19.63
CA LYS A 431 -24.96 6.94 20.85
C LYS A 431 -25.25 8.43 20.80
N GLY A 432 -26.50 8.77 21.10
CA GLY A 432 -27.01 10.14 21.05
C GLY A 432 -27.65 10.53 19.71
N GLY A 433 -27.55 9.68 18.68
CA GLY A 433 -28.08 9.99 17.34
C GLY A 433 -27.46 11.26 16.76
N PRO A 434 -26.12 11.38 16.71
CA PRO A 434 -25.44 12.56 16.16
C PRO A 434 -25.77 12.72 14.67
N SER A 435 -25.49 13.91 14.13
CA SER A 435 -25.49 14.11 12.68
C SER A 435 -24.44 13.20 12.05
N LEU A 436 -24.83 12.53 10.97
CA LEU A 436 -23.99 11.68 10.15
C LEU A 436 -24.36 11.93 8.70
N THR A 437 -23.37 12.20 7.86
CA THR A 437 -23.55 12.46 6.42
C THR A 437 -22.65 11.53 5.61
N ALA A 438 -22.90 11.46 4.30
CA ALA A 438 -22.05 10.70 3.38
C ALA A 438 -20.57 11.13 3.43
N ALA A 439 -20.27 12.39 3.77
CA ALA A 439 -18.89 12.88 3.89
C ALA A 439 -18.14 12.30 5.10
N ASN A 440 -18.86 11.71 6.06
CA ASN A 440 -18.25 11.06 7.23
C ASN A 440 -18.01 9.57 7.02
N ILE A 441 -18.32 9.04 5.83
CA ILE A 441 -18.21 7.62 5.53
C ILE A 441 -17.25 7.46 4.37
N GLU A 442 -16.31 6.53 4.53
CA GLU A 442 -15.30 6.23 3.53
C GLU A 442 -15.18 4.72 3.41
N ILE A 443 -15.12 4.26 2.16
CA ILE A 443 -14.90 2.85 1.84
C ILE A 443 -13.40 2.68 1.67
N ILE A 444 -12.81 1.71 2.38
CA ILE A 444 -11.38 1.44 2.40
C ILE A 444 -11.03 0.06 1.84
#